data_AF-A0A1X7RCW1-F1
#
_entry.id   AF-A0A1X7RCW1-F1
#
_cell.length_a   1.000
_cell.length_b   1.000
_cell.length_c   1.000
_cell.angle_alpha   90.00
_cell.angle_beta   90.00
_cell.angle_gamma   90.00
#
_symmetry.space_group_name_H-M   'P 1'
#
loop_
_entity.id
_entity.type
_entity.pdbx_description
1 polymer ?
#
loop_
_entity_poly.entity_id
_entity_poly.type
_entity_poly.pdbx_seq_one_letter_code
_entity_poly.pdbx_strand_id
1 'polypeptide(L)'
;MVDKATHFSWLVFFSVSRHDFAQNLQKQATSRIPKIQVSFDATHDYEEYCAALTQFLIPGGSKCEESECYKRFVKNLNFQTWLRPVFETSHYVVLKQLAAQFLMLFGYYCDVEDTWKPEEISKQIRKIVETTSPSYNGKLLILKDQTVRAQCVFLCVWRLVQNKESDGPLLAPKTSYRNVFLEFKKLVNQHYPPLNVSSDVYVFRELDHLVKMGILKADESTNVTNTSFRKVWLHINDKIVEDSISKLQLPRVVSDFFMTILK
;
A
#
# COMPACT_ATOMS: atom_id res chain seq x y z
N MET A 1 -16.31 55.00 20.39
CA MET A 1 -16.18 53.60 20.82
C MET A 1 -14.88 53.09 20.24
N VAL A 2 -13.83 53.02 21.06
CA VAL A 2 -12.52 52.49 20.65
C VAL A 2 -12.60 50.98 20.81
N ASP A 3 -12.41 50.25 19.72
CA ASP A 3 -12.49 48.78 19.68
C ASP A 3 -11.55 48.16 20.72
N LYS A 4 -12.12 47.43 21.68
CA LYS A 4 -11.41 46.68 22.73
C LYS A 4 -10.59 45.50 22.21
N ALA A 5 -10.43 45.35 20.89
CA ALA A 5 -9.72 44.23 20.26
C ALA A 5 -8.19 44.41 20.21
N THR A 6 -7.65 45.57 20.56
CA THR A 6 -6.22 45.90 20.41
C THR A 6 -5.35 45.60 21.63
N HIS A 7 -5.90 45.06 22.73
CA HIS A 7 -5.14 44.83 23.97
C HIS A 7 -4.40 43.48 24.08
N PHE A 8 -4.52 42.61 23.09
CA PHE A 8 -3.84 41.31 23.10
C PHE A 8 -2.90 41.20 21.92
N SER A 9 -1.65 40.81 22.17
CA SER A 9 -0.70 40.43 21.12
C SER A 9 -1.02 39.01 20.68
N TRP A 10 -1.44 38.84 19.42
CA TRP A 10 -1.71 37.53 18.83
C TRP A 10 -0.50 37.07 18.03
N LEU A 11 0.04 35.91 18.38
CA LEU A 11 1.02 35.19 17.56
C LEU A 11 0.28 34.07 16.83
N VAL A 12 0.36 34.06 15.50
CA VAL A 12 -0.35 33.10 14.66
C VAL A 12 0.66 32.28 13.86
N PHE A 13 0.62 30.96 14.03
CA PHE A 13 1.41 30.01 13.26
C PHE A 13 0.54 29.35 12.19
N PHE A 14 0.94 29.47 10.94
CA PHE A 14 0.32 28.76 9.81
C PHE A 14 1.30 27.74 9.27
N SER A 15 0.93 26.46 9.35
CA SER A 15 1.69 25.35 8.76
C SER A 15 0.92 24.80 7.58
N VAL A 16 1.55 24.81 6.39
CA VAL A 16 0.93 24.37 5.15
C VAL A 16 1.95 23.56 4.36
N SER A 17 1.54 22.41 3.82
CA SER A 17 2.38 21.55 2.98
C SER A 17 2.41 21.96 1.50
N ARG A 18 1.48 22.82 1.08
CA ARG A 18 1.38 23.35 -0.28
C ARG A 18 2.36 24.50 -0.50
N HIS A 19 3.27 24.32 -1.45
CA HIS A 19 4.23 25.36 -1.85
C HIS A 19 3.56 26.58 -2.51
N ASP A 20 2.38 26.43 -3.11
CA ASP A 20 1.63 27.49 -3.78
C ASP A 20 0.60 28.21 -2.88
N PHE A 21 0.65 27.99 -1.56
CA PHE A 21 -0.34 28.53 -0.62
C PHE A 21 -0.54 30.05 -0.76
N ALA A 22 0.55 30.82 -0.85
CA ALA A 22 0.49 32.28 -0.92
C ALA A 22 -0.27 32.79 -2.17
N GLN A 23 -0.28 32.02 -3.26
CA GLN A 23 -0.97 32.36 -4.51
C GLN A 23 -2.48 32.08 -4.44
N ASN A 24 -2.90 31.20 -3.53
CA ASN A 24 -4.30 30.85 -3.31
C ASN A 24 -5.01 31.78 -2.32
N LEU A 25 -4.29 32.74 -1.72
CA LEU A 25 -4.86 33.73 -0.83
C LEU A 25 -5.53 34.87 -1.60
N GLN A 26 -6.70 35.29 -1.12
CA GLN A 26 -7.34 36.50 -1.63
C GLN A 26 -6.48 37.73 -1.35
N LYS A 27 -6.51 38.72 -2.26
CA LYS A 27 -5.69 39.94 -2.20
C LYS A 27 -5.75 40.67 -0.84
N GLN A 28 -6.91 40.64 -0.16
CA GLN A 28 -7.11 41.25 1.16
C GLN A 28 -6.42 40.51 2.31
N ALA A 29 -6.23 39.20 2.19
CA ALA A 29 -5.52 38.38 3.16
C ALA A 29 -3.99 38.44 2.92
N THR A 30 -3.57 38.38 1.65
CA THR A 30 -2.15 38.44 1.28
C THR A 30 -1.48 39.75 1.70
N SER A 31 -2.23 40.86 1.76
CA SER A 31 -1.70 42.16 2.21
C SER A 31 -1.56 42.27 3.74
N ARG A 32 -2.25 41.42 4.50
CA ARG A 32 -2.28 41.46 5.98
C ARG A 32 -1.37 40.42 6.64
N ILE A 33 -0.95 39.40 5.89
CA ILE A 33 -0.06 38.34 6.38
C ILE A 33 1.39 38.77 6.13
N PRO A 34 2.24 38.83 7.17
CA PRO A 34 3.67 39.07 7.00
C PRO A 34 4.29 38.02 6.07
N LYS A 35 5.14 38.45 5.13
CA LYS A 35 5.81 37.56 4.16
C LYS A 35 6.93 36.70 4.77
N ILE A 36 6.98 36.58 6.08
CA ILE A 36 7.96 35.73 6.76
C ILE A 36 7.50 34.30 6.58
N GLN A 37 8.14 33.61 5.65
CA GLN A 37 7.93 32.19 5.39
C GLN A 37 9.15 31.43 5.89
N VAL A 38 8.91 30.43 6.72
CA VAL A 38 9.93 29.44 7.10
C VAL A 38 9.61 28.18 6.32
N SER A 39 10.50 27.80 5.41
CA SER A 39 10.47 26.51 4.74
C SER A 39 11.37 25.53 5.47
N PHE A 40 10.85 24.36 5.78
CA PHE A 40 11.67 23.25 6.26
C PHE A 40 12.26 22.54 5.05
N ASP A 41 13.59 22.44 5.01
CA ASP A 41 14.25 21.62 4.02
C ASP A 41 14.03 20.13 4.36
N ALA A 42 13.67 19.35 3.36
CA ALA A 42 13.52 17.91 3.48
C ALA A 42 14.78 17.16 3.03
N THR A 43 15.81 17.87 2.55
CA THR A 43 17.10 17.27 2.23
C THR A 43 17.75 16.82 3.53
N HIS A 44 17.82 15.51 3.72
CA HIS A 44 18.61 14.87 4.76
C HIS A 44 19.55 13.96 4.01
N ASP A 45 20.81 13.91 4.39
CA ASP A 45 21.71 12.93 3.79
C ASP A 45 21.44 11.52 4.37
N TYR A 46 22.01 10.51 3.75
CA TYR A 46 21.82 9.12 4.19
C TYR A 46 22.41 8.88 5.60
N GLU A 47 23.44 9.63 5.99
CA GLU A 47 24.11 9.48 7.28
C GLU A 47 23.25 10.04 8.42
N GLU A 48 22.67 11.22 8.24
CA GLU A 48 21.65 11.83 9.09
C GLU A 48 20.42 10.93 9.21
N TYR A 49 19.99 10.30 8.12
CA TYR A 49 18.88 9.36 8.13
C TYR A 49 19.19 8.10 8.98
N CYS A 50 20.40 7.56 8.88
CA CYS A 50 20.88 6.45 9.72
C CYS A 50 21.02 6.86 11.19
N ALA A 51 21.56 8.06 11.45
CA ALA A 51 21.72 8.61 12.79
C ALA A 51 20.36 8.81 13.46
N ALA A 52 19.38 9.34 12.73
CA ALA A 52 18.01 9.50 13.20
C ALA A 52 17.37 8.16 13.61
N LEU A 53 17.50 7.11 12.78
CA LEU A 53 16.99 5.78 13.15
C LEU A 53 17.68 5.24 14.41
N THR A 54 18.99 5.44 14.51
CA THR A 54 19.77 5.05 15.70
C THR A 54 19.25 5.77 16.94
N GLN A 55 18.98 7.07 16.85
CA GLN A 55 18.44 7.88 17.94
C GLN A 55 17.02 7.47 18.33
N PHE A 56 16.19 7.04 17.37
CA PHE A 56 14.84 6.52 17.69
C PHE A 56 14.89 5.18 18.41
N LEU A 57 15.84 4.32 18.06
CA LEU A 57 16.03 3.03 18.73
C LEU A 57 16.71 3.25 20.09
N ILE A 58 17.78 4.03 20.15
CA ILE A 58 18.55 4.29 21.37
C ILE A 58 18.55 5.81 21.62
N PRO A 59 17.54 6.35 22.30
CA PRO A 59 17.57 7.74 22.73
C PRO A 59 18.74 7.96 23.69
N GLY A 60 19.53 9.01 23.48
CA GLY A 60 20.68 9.32 24.35
C GLY A 60 20.23 9.56 25.79
N GLY A 61 20.96 8.99 26.75
CA GLY A 61 20.65 9.08 28.18
C GLY A 61 19.48 8.19 28.63
N SER A 62 19.02 7.26 27.77
CA SER A 62 18.02 6.27 28.16
C SER A 62 18.68 5.04 28.82
N LYS A 63 17.95 4.34 29.70
CA LYS A 63 18.40 3.07 30.29
C LYS A 63 18.71 1.99 29.24
N CYS A 64 18.18 2.13 28.04
CA CYS A 64 18.45 1.26 26.91
C CYS A 64 19.92 1.33 26.45
N GLU A 65 20.58 2.47 26.67
CA GLU A 65 22.01 2.68 26.39
C GLU A 65 22.92 1.86 27.32
N GLU A 66 22.41 1.37 28.45
CA GLU A 66 23.16 0.55 29.39
C GLU A 66 22.87 -0.96 29.22
N SER A 67 21.84 -1.32 28.45
CA SER A 67 21.42 -2.70 28.26
C SER A 67 22.20 -3.40 27.14
N GLU A 68 23.07 -4.34 27.50
CA GLU A 68 23.82 -5.16 26.55
C GLU A 68 22.91 -6.02 25.64
N CYS A 69 21.80 -6.53 26.18
CA CYS A 69 20.80 -7.26 25.39
C CYS A 69 20.21 -6.37 24.29
N TYR A 70 19.86 -5.12 24.63
CA TYR A 70 19.30 -4.17 23.68
C TYR A 70 20.30 -3.69 22.63
N LYS A 71 21.55 -3.40 23.04
CA LYS A 71 22.63 -3.08 22.10
C LYS A 71 22.87 -4.20 21.11
N ARG A 72 22.86 -5.46 21.58
CA ARG A 72 22.98 -6.63 20.72
C ARG A 72 21.82 -6.71 19.72
N PHE A 73 20.60 -6.35 20.14
CA PHE A 73 19.46 -6.27 19.23
C PHE A 73 19.65 -5.25 18.13
N VAL A 74 19.94 -4.01 18.50
CA VAL A 74 20.09 -2.93 17.52
C VAL A 74 21.24 -3.24 16.55
N LYS A 75 22.34 -3.80 17.04
CA LYS A 75 23.46 -4.22 16.19
C LYS A 75 23.06 -5.31 15.19
N ASN A 76 22.26 -6.28 15.63
CA ASN A 76 21.79 -7.39 14.78
C ASN A 76 20.76 -6.96 13.72
N LEU A 77 20.10 -5.81 13.87
CA LEU A 77 19.22 -5.26 12.83
C LEU A 77 19.98 -4.99 11.52
N ASN A 78 21.28 -4.67 11.62
CA ASN A 78 22.17 -4.32 10.52
C ASN A 78 21.50 -3.37 9.51
N PHE A 79 20.79 -2.36 10.02
CA PHE A 79 19.85 -1.58 9.23
C PHE A 79 20.49 -0.81 8.07
N GLN A 80 21.77 -0.49 8.16
CA GLN A 80 22.53 0.13 7.07
C GLN A 80 22.47 -0.67 5.76
N THR A 81 22.24 -1.99 5.82
CA THR A 81 22.16 -2.85 4.63
C THR A 81 20.85 -2.73 3.87
N TRP A 82 19.75 -2.41 4.55
CA TRP A 82 18.41 -2.38 3.95
C TRP A 82 17.73 -1.01 4.03
N LEU A 83 18.28 -0.06 4.77
CA LEU A 83 17.70 1.28 4.96
C LEU A 83 17.89 2.18 3.74
N ARG A 84 18.91 1.93 2.90
CA ARG A 84 19.17 2.75 1.70
C ARG A 84 17.99 2.78 0.72
N PRO A 85 17.39 1.65 0.31
CA PRO A 85 16.15 1.67 -0.48
C PRO A 85 14.99 2.43 0.17
N VAL A 86 14.88 2.40 1.51
CA VAL A 86 13.84 3.13 2.24
C VAL A 86 14.10 4.62 2.19
N PHE A 87 15.34 5.05 2.41
CA PHE A 87 15.77 6.45 2.31
C PHE A 87 15.44 7.06 0.94
N GLU A 88 15.72 6.34 -0.14
CA GLU A 88 15.50 6.82 -1.52
C GLU A 88 14.02 7.02 -1.87
N THR A 89 13.11 6.39 -1.12
CA THR A 89 11.71 6.26 -1.53
C THR A 89 10.69 6.74 -0.52
N SER A 90 11.10 7.00 0.72
CA SER A 90 10.20 7.19 1.85
C SER A 90 10.49 8.44 2.66
N HIS A 91 9.44 9.06 3.17
CA HIS A 91 9.54 10.20 4.07
C HIS A 91 10.07 9.79 5.46
N TYR A 92 10.61 10.76 6.19
CA TYR A 92 11.12 10.60 7.56
C TYR A 92 10.10 9.98 8.55
N VAL A 93 8.80 10.13 8.29
CA VAL A 93 7.72 9.47 9.07
C VAL A 93 7.85 7.95 9.06
N VAL A 94 8.32 7.36 7.96
CA VAL A 94 8.50 5.91 7.82
C VAL A 94 9.58 5.39 8.75
N LEU A 95 10.63 6.17 9.04
CA LEU A 95 11.63 5.80 10.05
C LEU A 95 11.02 5.59 11.44
N LYS A 96 10.11 6.50 11.84
CA LYS A 96 9.44 6.39 13.14
C LYS A 96 8.57 5.14 13.21
N GLN A 97 7.88 4.81 12.11
CA GLN A 97 7.08 3.59 12.02
C GLN A 97 7.94 2.33 12.10
N LEU A 98 9.05 2.30 11.37
CA LEU A 98 10.03 1.20 11.42
C LEU A 98 10.60 1.03 12.83
N ALA A 99 11.07 2.11 13.44
CA ALA A 99 11.59 2.09 14.80
C ALA A 99 10.56 1.53 15.80
N ALA A 100 9.31 2.00 15.73
CA ALA A 100 8.24 1.48 16.58
C ALA A 100 8.00 -0.03 16.38
N GLN A 101 8.01 -0.51 15.14
CA GLN A 101 7.84 -1.94 14.85
C GLN A 101 9.01 -2.79 15.37
N PHE A 102 10.24 -2.31 15.25
CA PHE A 102 11.40 -3.00 15.83
C PHE A 102 11.38 -3.01 17.36
N LEU A 103 10.95 -1.92 17.99
CA LEU A 103 10.79 -1.87 19.45
C LEU A 103 9.72 -2.87 19.94
N MET A 104 8.60 -3.00 19.22
CA MET A 104 7.60 -4.03 19.52
C MET A 104 8.16 -5.44 19.36
N LEU A 105 8.95 -5.67 18.31
CA LEU A 105 9.64 -6.94 18.08
C LEU A 105 10.60 -7.26 19.24
N PHE A 106 11.39 -6.28 19.68
CA PHE A 106 12.28 -6.44 20.82
C PHE A 106 11.52 -6.83 22.09
N GLY A 107 10.45 -6.11 22.44
CA GLY A 107 9.63 -6.43 23.61
C GLY A 107 9.10 -7.88 23.59
N TYR A 108 8.57 -8.33 22.46
CA TYR A 108 8.06 -9.69 22.30
C TYR A 108 9.14 -10.77 22.55
N TYR A 109 10.36 -10.58 22.05
CA TYR A 109 11.44 -11.55 22.21
C TYR A 109 12.24 -11.42 23.52
N CYS A 110 12.03 -10.34 24.29
CA CYS A 110 12.62 -10.20 25.62
C CYS A 110 11.77 -10.83 26.72
N ASP A 111 10.44 -10.81 26.57
CA ASP A 111 9.52 -11.37 27.57
C ASP A 111 9.44 -12.91 27.49
N VAL A 112 9.78 -13.49 26.34
CA VAL A 112 9.84 -14.94 26.14
C VAL A 112 11.29 -15.38 26.41
N GLU A 113 11.56 -15.90 27.61
CA GLU A 113 12.89 -16.34 28.09
C GLU A 113 13.60 -17.40 27.20
N ASP A 114 12.96 -17.88 26.14
CA ASP A 114 13.51 -18.90 25.24
C ASP A 114 14.04 -18.32 23.92
N THR A 115 15.36 -18.18 23.89
CA THR A 115 16.24 -18.14 22.71
C THR A 115 15.85 -17.17 21.60
N TRP A 116 16.44 -15.99 21.68
CA TRP A 116 16.80 -15.18 20.53
C TRP A 116 17.38 -16.02 19.38
N LYS A 117 16.56 -16.38 18.40
CA LYS A 117 17.01 -16.99 17.14
C LYS A 117 17.23 -15.87 16.11
N PRO A 118 18.48 -15.51 15.79
CA PRO A 118 18.78 -14.40 14.89
C PRO A 118 18.11 -14.55 13.52
N GLU A 119 17.93 -15.78 13.04
CA GLU A 119 17.31 -16.09 11.75
C GLU A 119 15.82 -15.72 11.73
N GLU A 120 15.10 -15.98 12.83
CA GLU A 120 13.67 -15.75 12.93
C GLU A 120 13.36 -14.26 13.08
N ILE A 121 14.17 -13.54 13.87
CA ILE A 121 14.12 -12.08 13.97
C ILE A 121 14.47 -11.46 12.60
N SER A 122 15.53 -11.92 11.94
CA SER A 122 15.91 -11.45 10.60
C SER A 122 14.79 -11.63 9.58
N LYS A 123 14.04 -12.74 9.65
CA LYS A 123 12.86 -12.97 8.81
C LYS A 123 11.75 -11.96 9.08
N GLN A 124 11.48 -11.64 10.36
CA GLN A 124 10.48 -10.62 10.72
C GLN A 124 10.92 -9.22 10.30
N ILE A 125 12.20 -8.87 10.50
CA ILE A 125 12.78 -7.60 10.05
C ILE A 125 12.62 -7.45 8.54
N ARG A 126 12.98 -8.49 7.76
CA ARG A 126 12.78 -8.47 6.30
C ARG A 126 11.32 -8.21 5.94
N LYS A 127 10.38 -8.90 6.59
CA LYS A 127 8.94 -8.70 6.36
C LYS A 127 8.52 -7.26 6.66
N ILE A 128 8.96 -6.69 7.79
CA ILE A 128 8.70 -5.30 8.17
C ILE A 128 9.21 -4.35 7.09
N VAL A 129 10.48 -4.48 6.69
CA VAL A 129 11.11 -3.63 5.68
C VAL A 129 10.42 -3.78 4.32
N GLU A 130 10.12 -5.01 3.90
CA GLU A 130 9.37 -5.28 2.68
C GLU A 130 8.02 -4.55 2.67
N THR A 131 7.28 -4.53 3.78
CA THR A 131 5.99 -3.81 3.85
C THR A 131 6.10 -2.29 3.74
N THR A 132 7.30 -1.73 4.02
CA THR A 132 7.56 -0.29 3.86
C THR A 132 8.05 0.10 2.47
N SER A 133 8.41 -0.88 1.63
CA SER A 133 8.83 -0.63 0.26
C SER A 133 7.68 -0.09 -0.60
N PRO A 134 7.91 0.89 -1.50
CA PRO A 134 6.89 1.33 -2.46
C PRO A 134 6.38 0.21 -3.38
N SER A 135 7.20 -0.84 -3.58
CA SER A 135 6.81 -2.01 -4.36
C SER A 135 5.83 -2.94 -3.64
N TYR A 136 5.65 -2.76 -2.32
CA TYR A 136 4.71 -3.53 -1.55
C TYR A 136 3.28 -3.12 -1.88
N ASN A 137 2.49 -4.10 -2.30
CA ASN A 137 1.08 -3.90 -2.58
C ASN A 137 0.23 -4.71 -1.60
N GLY A 138 -0.24 -4.05 -0.54
CA GLY A 138 -1.12 -4.68 0.46
C GLY A 138 -2.38 -5.30 -0.12
N LYS A 139 -2.84 -4.85 -1.31
CA LYS A 139 -4.02 -5.42 -1.98
C LYS A 139 -3.78 -6.85 -2.48
N LEU A 140 -2.53 -7.26 -2.72
CA LEU A 140 -2.20 -8.65 -3.05
C LEU A 140 -2.46 -9.59 -1.87
N LEU A 141 -2.20 -9.15 -0.63
CA LEU A 141 -2.54 -9.94 0.55
C LEU A 141 -4.05 -10.14 0.63
N ILE A 142 -4.80 -9.05 0.42
CA ILE A 142 -6.26 -9.11 0.39
C ILE A 142 -6.72 -10.10 -0.68
N LEU A 143 -6.14 -10.07 -1.89
CA LEU A 143 -6.45 -11.02 -2.97
C LEU A 143 -6.14 -12.48 -2.57
N LYS A 144 -4.99 -12.71 -1.93
CA LYS A 144 -4.56 -14.04 -1.47
C LYS A 144 -5.51 -14.62 -0.42
N ASP A 145 -6.10 -13.76 0.42
CA ASP A 145 -7.04 -14.16 1.45
C ASP A 145 -8.48 -14.37 0.92
N GLN A 146 -8.73 -14.10 -0.37
CA GLN A 146 -10.03 -14.35 -0.99
C GLN A 146 -10.27 -15.82 -1.30
N THR A 147 -11.54 -16.18 -1.47
CA THR A 147 -11.93 -17.52 -1.91
C THR A 147 -11.35 -17.83 -3.30
N VAL A 148 -11.15 -19.12 -3.60
CA VAL A 148 -10.67 -19.57 -4.92
C VAL A 148 -11.56 -19.02 -6.05
N ARG A 149 -12.88 -18.94 -5.84
CA ARG A 149 -13.81 -18.37 -6.82
C ARG A 149 -13.52 -16.88 -7.06
N ALA A 150 -13.42 -16.09 -6.00
CA ALA A 150 -13.12 -14.67 -6.09
C ALA A 150 -11.75 -14.42 -6.75
N GLN A 151 -10.73 -15.22 -6.43
CA GLN A 151 -9.43 -15.17 -7.09
C GLN A 151 -9.54 -15.47 -8.59
N CYS A 152 -10.30 -16.50 -8.98
CA CYS A 152 -10.55 -16.82 -10.39
C CYS A 152 -11.28 -15.70 -11.12
N VAL A 153 -12.31 -15.11 -10.48
CA VAL A 153 -13.05 -13.97 -11.05
C VAL A 153 -12.13 -12.77 -11.24
N PHE A 154 -11.27 -12.46 -10.28
CA PHE A 154 -10.24 -11.42 -10.40
C PHE A 154 -9.30 -11.70 -11.58
N LEU A 155 -8.79 -12.93 -11.71
CA LEU A 155 -7.89 -13.30 -12.80
C LEU A 155 -8.58 -13.29 -14.17
N CYS A 156 -9.89 -13.58 -14.24
CA CYS A 156 -10.68 -13.37 -15.46
C CYS A 156 -10.74 -11.89 -15.85
N VAL A 157 -10.88 -10.97 -14.89
CA VAL A 157 -10.79 -9.52 -15.17
C VAL A 157 -9.41 -9.17 -15.70
N TRP A 158 -8.35 -9.64 -15.03
CA TRP A 158 -6.96 -9.42 -15.44
C TRP A 158 -6.70 -9.86 -16.88
N ARG A 159 -7.02 -11.12 -17.21
CA ARG A 159 -6.93 -11.68 -18.57
C ARG A 159 -7.67 -10.85 -19.62
N LEU A 160 -8.91 -10.42 -19.32
CA LEU A 160 -9.72 -9.67 -20.27
C LEU A 160 -9.22 -8.25 -20.50
N VAL A 161 -8.57 -7.66 -19.48
CA VAL A 161 -7.99 -6.32 -19.55
C VAL A 161 -6.65 -6.34 -20.29
N GLN A 162 -5.86 -7.42 -20.15
CA GLN A 162 -4.63 -7.65 -20.92
C GLN A 162 -4.87 -7.72 -22.43
N ASN A 163 -5.94 -8.40 -22.84
CA ASN A 163 -6.26 -8.60 -24.25
C ASN A 163 -6.86 -7.35 -24.93
N LYS A 164 -6.88 -6.20 -24.25
CA LYS A 164 -7.39 -4.94 -24.80
C LYS A 164 -6.28 -3.92 -24.91
N GLU A 165 -6.15 -3.35 -26.11
CA GLU A 165 -5.40 -2.11 -26.26
C GLU A 165 -6.07 -1.01 -25.41
N SER A 166 -5.25 -0.25 -24.72
CA SER A 166 -5.71 0.88 -23.94
C SER A 166 -6.26 1.95 -24.89
N ASP A 167 -7.44 2.52 -24.61
CA ASP A 167 -8.05 3.63 -25.38
C ASP A 167 -7.24 4.96 -25.28
N GLY A 168 -5.99 4.90 -24.79
CA GLY A 168 -5.04 6.00 -24.64
C GLY A 168 -4.00 5.72 -23.53
N PRO A 169 -2.90 6.48 -23.46
CA PRO A 169 -1.81 6.24 -22.51
C PRO A 169 -2.18 6.46 -21.02
N LEU A 170 -3.35 7.04 -20.73
CA LEU A 170 -3.79 7.40 -19.38
C LEU A 170 -5.12 6.74 -18.95
N LEU A 171 -5.75 5.95 -19.82
CA LEU A 171 -7.03 5.29 -19.51
C LEU A 171 -6.77 3.85 -19.09
N ALA A 172 -7.24 3.44 -17.92
CA ALA A 172 -7.15 2.04 -17.53
C ALA A 172 -8.08 1.20 -18.44
N PRO A 173 -7.59 0.11 -19.06
CA PRO A 173 -8.44 -0.73 -19.89
C PRO A 173 -9.55 -1.35 -19.05
N LYS A 174 -10.78 -1.32 -19.58
CA LYS A 174 -12.00 -1.73 -18.85
C LYS A 174 -12.68 -2.93 -19.52
N THR A 175 -13.28 -3.79 -18.72
CA THR A 175 -14.16 -4.88 -19.20
C THR A 175 -15.54 -4.81 -18.54
N SER A 176 -16.57 -5.47 -19.09
CA SER A 176 -17.91 -5.50 -18.49
C SER A 176 -18.09 -6.74 -17.61
N TYR A 177 -18.97 -6.65 -16.61
CA TYR A 177 -19.33 -7.79 -15.74
C TYR A 177 -19.77 -9.01 -16.55
N ARG A 178 -20.57 -8.79 -17.60
CA ARG A 178 -21.00 -9.85 -18.53
C ARG A 178 -19.83 -10.58 -19.18
N ASN A 179 -18.82 -9.85 -19.65
CA ASN A 179 -17.65 -10.46 -20.29
C ASN A 179 -16.84 -11.29 -19.29
N VAL A 180 -16.69 -10.79 -18.06
CA VAL A 180 -16.04 -11.55 -16.98
C VAL A 180 -16.77 -12.85 -16.71
N PHE A 181 -18.11 -12.82 -16.63
CA PHE A 181 -18.90 -14.04 -16.45
C PHE A 181 -18.69 -15.05 -17.58
N LEU A 182 -18.66 -14.59 -18.84
CA LEU A 182 -18.41 -15.48 -19.98
C LEU A 182 -17.02 -16.10 -19.93
N GLU A 183 -16.01 -15.34 -19.55
CA GLU A 183 -14.64 -15.84 -19.40
C GLU A 183 -14.52 -16.82 -18.23
N PHE A 184 -15.18 -16.52 -17.10
CA PHE A 184 -15.26 -17.43 -15.97
C PHE A 184 -15.97 -18.74 -16.35
N LYS A 185 -17.03 -18.69 -17.15
CA LYS A 185 -17.70 -19.90 -17.66
C LYS A 185 -16.80 -20.74 -18.55
N LYS A 186 -15.93 -20.14 -19.37
CA LYS A 186 -14.91 -20.90 -20.14
C LYS A 186 -13.96 -21.64 -19.21
N LEU A 187 -13.40 -20.95 -18.22
CA LEU A 187 -12.53 -21.56 -17.20
C LEU A 187 -13.23 -22.75 -16.52
N VAL A 188 -14.44 -22.54 -16.01
CA VAL A 188 -15.19 -23.58 -15.29
C VAL A 188 -15.49 -24.77 -16.18
N ASN A 189 -16.02 -24.54 -17.38
CA ASN A 189 -16.49 -25.61 -18.25
C ASN A 189 -15.33 -26.44 -18.83
N GLN A 190 -14.17 -25.82 -19.07
CA GLN A 190 -13.05 -26.46 -19.75
C GLN A 190 -11.97 -26.97 -18.78
N HIS A 191 -11.77 -26.30 -17.64
CA HIS A 191 -10.60 -26.51 -16.79
C HIS A 191 -10.94 -26.85 -15.34
N TYR A 192 -12.03 -26.31 -14.78
CA TYR A 192 -12.36 -26.53 -13.36
C TYR A 192 -13.87 -26.52 -13.04
N PRO A 193 -14.60 -27.61 -13.36
CA PRO A 193 -16.04 -27.73 -13.15
C PRO A 193 -16.55 -27.51 -11.70
N PRO A 194 -15.79 -27.82 -10.62
CA PRO A 194 -16.27 -27.59 -9.25
C PRO A 194 -16.61 -26.14 -8.91
N LEU A 195 -16.09 -25.16 -9.66
CA LEU A 195 -16.40 -23.74 -9.48
C LEU A 195 -17.70 -23.29 -10.17
N ASN A 196 -18.45 -24.21 -10.78
CA ASN A 196 -19.66 -23.87 -11.52
C ASN A 196 -20.73 -23.23 -10.62
N VAL A 197 -21.36 -22.20 -11.18
CA VAL A 197 -22.47 -21.46 -10.55
C VAL A 197 -23.71 -21.52 -11.42
N SER A 198 -24.87 -21.56 -10.78
CA SER A 198 -26.18 -21.66 -11.45
C SER A 198 -26.59 -20.37 -12.16
N SER A 199 -26.12 -19.22 -11.70
CA SER A 199 -26.46 -17.89 -12.24
C SER A 199 -25.24 -16.98 -12.28
N ASP A 200 -25.25 -16.04 -13.23
CA ASP A 200 -24.30 -14.93 -13.37
C ASP A 200 -24.27 -13.99 -12.17
N VAL A 201 -25.39 -13.85 -11.45
CA VAL A 201 -25.50 -13.06 -10.22
C VAL A 201 -24.43 -13.43 -9.19
N TYR A 202 -24.04 -14.71 -9.09
CA TYR A 202 -22.98 -15.12 -8.17
C TYR A 202 -21.63 -14.53 -8.56
N VAL A 203 -21.29 -14.52 -9.85
CA VAL A 203 -20.03 -13.89 -10.33
C VAL A 203 -20.09 -12.37 -10.14
N PHE A 204 -21.25 -11.75 -10.37
CA PHE A 204 -21.41 -10.31 -10.15
C PHE A 204 -21.25 -9.93 -8.68
N ARG A 205 -21.74 -10.76 -7.75
CA ARG A 205 -21.50 -10.57 -6.31
C ARG A 205 -20.03 -10.67 -5.93
N GLU A 206 -19.29 -11.62 -6.53
CA GLU A 206 -17.83 -11.69 -6.32
C GLU A 206 -17.13 -10.44 -6.88
N LEU A 207 -17.56 -9.92 -8.02
CA LEU A 207 -17.04 -8.66 -8.57
C LEU A 207 -17.31 -7.47 -7.65
N ASP A 208 -18.53 -7.30 -7.18
CA ASP A 208 -18.89 -6.24 -6.25
C ASP A 208 -18.12 -6.38 -4.92
N HIS A 209 -17.91 -7.60 -4.45
CA HIS A 209 -17.08 -7.87 -3.26
C HIS A 209 -15.63 -7.44 -3.49
N LEU A 210 -15.01 -7.82 -4.60
CA LEU A 210 -13.64 -7.43 -4.95
C LEU A 210 -13.48 -5.91 -5.15
N VAL A 211 -14.54 -5.23 -5.62
CA VAL A 211 -14.60 -3.76 -5.69
C VAL A 211 -14.66 -3.15 -4.29
N LYS A 212 -15.53 -3.67 -3.40
CA LYS A 212 -15.61 -3.22 -2.00
C LYS A 212 -14.29 -3.40 -1.24
N MET A 213 -13.58 -4.49 -1.52
CA MET A 213 -12.24 -4.74 -0.94
C MET A 213 -11.13 -3.86 -1.56
N GLY A 214 -11.44 -3.04 -2.57
CA GLY A 214 -10.51 -2.09 -3.18
C GLY A 214 -9.47 -2.70 -4.14
N ILE A 215 -9.60 -3.99 -4.46
CA ILE A 215 -8.74 -4.74 -5.39
C ILE A 215 -9.13 -4.43 -6.85
N LEU A 216 -10.43 -4.26 -7.10
CA LEU A 216 -10.99 -3.81 -8.36
C LEU A 216 -11.58 -2.41 -8.24
N LYS A 217 -11.73 -1.74 -9.37
CA LYS A 217 -12.59 -0.55 -9.51
C LYS A 217 -13.70 -0.86 -10.50
N ALA A 218 -14.87 -0.30 -10.26
CA ALA A 218 -15.97 -0.37 -11.20
C ALA A 218 -16.55 1.03 -11.43
N ASP A 219 -17.18 1.24 -12.58
CA ASP A 219 -17.86 2.51 -12.84
C ASP A 219 -18.99 2.70 -11.82
N GLU A 220 -19.00 3.86 -11.17
CA GLU A 220 -20.01 4.29 -10.18
C GLU A 220 -21.02 5.28 -10.78
N SER A 221 -20.96 5.52 -12.09
CA SER A 221 -21.85 6.48 -12.73
C SER A 221 -23.31 6.07 -12.54
N THR A 222 -24.13 7.03 -12.10
CA THR A 222 -25.57 6.89 -11.82
C THR A 222 -26.41 6.43 -13.02
N ASN A 223 -25.81 6.32 -14.21
CA ASN A 223 -26.47 5.97 -15.46
C ASN A 223 -26.36 4.47 -15.82
N VAL A 224 -25.71 3.65 -15.00
CA VAL A 224 -25.65 2.19 -15.24
C VAL A 224 -26.85 1.52 -14.56
N THR A 225 -27.99 1.50 -15.23
CA THR A 225 -29.22 0.83 -14.73
C THR A 225 -29.13 -0.70 -14.77
N ASN A 226 -28.17 -1.28 -15.50
CA ASN A 226 -27.98 -2.72 -15.64
C ASN A 226 -26.56 -3.16 -15.24
N THR A 227 -26.47 -3.94 -14.14
CA THR A 227 -25.22 -4.44 -13.56
C THR A 227 -24.35 -5.22 -14.55
N SER A 228 -24.94 -5.94 -15.50
CA SER A 228 -24.22 -6.75 -16.49
C SER A 228 -23.30 -5.92 -17.39
N PHE A 229 -23.66 -4.66 -17.65
CA PHE A 229 -22.89 -3.73 -18.48
C PHE A 229 -21.93 -2.84 -17.69
N ARG A 230 -21.98 -2.90 -16.35
CA ARG A 230 -21.07 -2.17 -15.48
C ARG A 230 -19.63 -2.52 -15.85
N LYS A 231 -18.80 -1.48 -16.02
CA LYS A 231 -17.39 -1.66 -16.36
C LYS A 231 -16.57 -1.87 -15.09
N VAL A 232 -15.56 -2.72 -15.18
CA VAL A 232 -14.61 -3.08 -14.13
C VAL A 232 -13.19 -3.11 -14.68
N TRP A 233 -12.23 -2.73 -13.85
CA TRP A 233 -10.80 -2.76 -14.16
C TRP A 233 -9.97 -3.00 -12.91
N LEU A 234 -8.69 -3.29 -13.12
CA LEU A 234 -7.73 -3.58 -12.06
C LEU A 234 -7.37 -2.32 -11.29
N HIS A 235 -7.23 -2.45 -9.97
CA HIS A 235 -6.65 -1.43 -9.10
C HIS A 235 -5.25 -1.81 -8.59
N ILE A 236 -4.67 -2.85 -9.19
CA ILE A 236 -3.34 -3.39 -8.94
C ILE A 236 -2.57 -3.31 -10.26
N ASN A 237 -1.28 -2.98 -10.20
CA ASN A 237 -0.42 -2.96 -11.39
C ASN A 237 -0.35 -4.37 -12.00
N ASP A 238 -0.41 -4.42 -13.31
CA ASP A 238 -0.42 -5.63 -14.08
C ASP A 238 0.75 -6.59 -13.80
N LYS A 239 1.98 -6.08 -13.84
CA LYS A 239 3.20 -6.88 -13.58
C LYS A 239 3.18 -7.48 -12.19
N ILE A 240 2.66 -6.73 -11.22
CA ILE A 240 2.51 -7.19 -9.84
C ILE A 240 1.50 -8.35 -9.76
N VAL A 241 0.43 -8.32 -10.57
CA VAL A 241 -0.52 -9.44 -10.65
C VAL A 241 0.15 -10.66 -11.27
N GLU A 242 0.83 -10.50 -12.39
CA GLU A 242 1.56 -11.57 -13.10
C GLU A 242 2.53 -12.32 -12.17
N ASP A 243 3.40 -11.58 -11.48
CA ASP A 243 4.38 -12.12 -10.52
C ASP A 243 3.74 -12.81 -9.30
N SER A 244 2.44 -12.57 -9.07
CA SER A 244 1.71 -13.10 -7.92
C SER A 244 0.89 -14.36 -8.23
N ILE A 245 0.63 -14.68 -9.50
CA ILE A 245 -0.23 -15.83 -9.89
C ILE A 245 0.31 -17.13 -9.31
N SER A 246 1.63 -17.33 -9.36
CA SER A 246 2.32 -18.52 -8.81
C SER A 246 2.25 -18.61 -7.28
N LYS A 247 1.94 -17.51 -6.60
CA LYS A 247 1.86 -17.40 -5.13
C LYS A 247 0.43 -17.57 -4.61
N LEU A 248 -0.56 -17.56 -5.49
CA LEU A 248 -1.95 -17.84 -5.15
C LEU A 248 -2.14 -19.35 -4.94
N GLN A 249 -2.95 -19.74 -3.95
CA GLN A 249 -3.24 -21.15 -3.65
C GLN A 249 -4.29 -21.73 -4.61
N LEU A 250 -4.04 -21.58 -5.93
CA LEU A 250 -4.95 -22.04 -6.97
C LEU A 250 -4.62 -23.49 -7.38
N PRO A 251 -5.63 -24.30 -7.75
CA PRO A 251 -5.40 -25.57 -8.41
C PRO A 251 -4.54 -25.38 -9.67
N ARG A 252 -3.58 -26.27 -9.92
CA ARG A 252 -2.63 -26.16 -11.05
C ARG A 252 -3.31 -25.90 -12.39
N VAL A 253 -4.40 -26.62 -12.67
CA VAL A 253 -5.18 -26.49 -13.92
C VAL A 253 -5.77 -25.08 -14.10
N VAL A 254 -6.11 -24.40 -13.00
CA VAL A 254 -6.58 -23.02 -13.03
C VAL A 254 -5.42 -22.06 -13.28
N SER A 255 -4.28 -22.26 -12.60
CA SER A 255 -3.08 -21.46 -12.83
C SER A 255 -2.60 -21.56 -14.28
N ASP A 256 -2.57 -22.76 -14.86
CA ASP A 256 -2.14 -23.01 -16.24
C ASP A 256 -3.01 -22.26 -17.25
N PHE A 257 -4.33 -22.21 -17.03
CA PHE A 257 -5.28 -21.46 -17.87
C PHE A 257 -4.96 -19.97 -17.94
N PHE A 258 -4.49 -19.36 -16.84
CA PHE A 258 -4.13 -17.94 -16.79
C PHE A 258 -2.69 -17.69 -17.25
N MET A 259 -1.77 -18.63 -17.03
CA MET A 259 -0.39 -18.52 -17.49
C MET A 259 -0.24 -18.73 -19.02
N THR A 260 -1.24 -19.35 -19.69
CA THR A 260 -1.20 -19.56 -21.16
C THR A 260 -1.24 -18.26 -21.97
N ILE A 261 -1.62 -17.13 -21.36
CA ILE A 261 -1.65 -15.80 -22.00
C ILE A 261 -0.25 -15.21 -22.14
N LEU A 262 0.73 -15.71 -21.38
CA LEU A 262 2.10 -15.20 -21.35
C LEU A 262 3.01 -15.78 -22.45
N LYS A 263 2.44 -16.56 -23.39
CA LYS A 263 3.14 -17.11 -24.56
C LYS A 263 2.55 -16.52 -25.84
#